data_AF-A0A4Q5XNT0-F1
#
_entry.id   AF-A0A4Q5XNT0-F1
#
_cell.length_a   1.000
_cell.length_b   1.000
_cell.length_c   1.000
_cell.angle_alpha   90.00
_cell.angle_beta   90.00
_cell.angle_gamma   90.00
#
_symmetry.space_group_name_H-M   'P 1'
#
loop_
_entity.id
_entity.type
_entity.pdbx_description
1 polymer ?
#
loop_
_entity_poly.entity_id
_entity_poly.type
_entity_poly.pdbx_seq_one_letter_code
_entity_poly.pdbx_strand_id
1 'polypeptide(L)'
;KEGFLRSETSLIQTIGRAARNSEARVVLYADHITGSMERAMAETARRRARQEAHNKEFGFEPITVISGVKDVLEGVTSKAAQGLLPKGRDPNRRGRSSTLPGMEEAGADYIGKGHNLTRVIDSLEKEMREAAANLEFELAARLRDEVKKLRDTEIGLGIEAVLPPAD
;
A
#
# COMPACT_ATOMS: atom_id res chain seq x y z
N LYS A 1 16.77 -22.64 -4.96
CA LYS A 1 16.56 -22.81 -6.42
C LYS A 1 16.14 -21.47 -7.01
N GLU A 2 16.80 -21.02 -8.07
CA GLU A 2 16.42 -19.79 -8.76
C GLU A 2 15.10 -20.00 -9.50
N GLY A 3 14.06 -19.30 -9.06
CA GLY A 3 12.76 -19.27 -9.73
C GLY A 3 12.50 -17.89 -10.31
N PHE A 4 11.42 -17.75 -11.09
CA PHE A 4 11.04 -16.49 -11.74
C PHE A 4 11.09 -15.27 -10.80
N LEU A 5 10.50 -15.37 -9.60
CA LEU A 5 10.43 -14.30 -8.60
C LEU A 5 11.77 -13.94 -7.94
N ARG A 6 12.82 -14.74 -8.17
CA ARG A 6 14.17 -14.56 -7.64
C ARG A 6 15.22 -14.50 -8.75
N SER A 7 14.76 -14.30 -9.99
CA SER A 7 15.61 -13.97 -11.12
C SER A 7 16.26 -12.61 -10.91
N GLU A 8 17.40 -12.39 -11.55
CA GLU A 8 18.12 -11.12 -11.59
C GLU A 8 17.20 -9.92 -11.87
N THR A 9 16.36 -10.00 -12.90
CA THR A 9 15.46 -8.92 -13.30
C THR A 9 14.42 -8.60 -12.22
N SER A 10 13.85 -9.64 -11.59
CA SER A 10 12.87 -9.47 -10.52
C SER A 10 13.49 -8.85 -9.26
N LEU A 11 14.73 -9.25 -8.92
CA LEU A 11 15.46 -8.67 -7.80
C LEU A 11 15.80 -7.20 -8.06
N ILE A 12 16.29 -6.85 -9.26
CA ILE A 12 16.59 -5.46 -9.64
C ILE A 12 15.33 -4.59 -9.56
N GLN A 13 14.19 -5.08 -10.05
CA GLN A 13 12.91 -4.35 -9.96
C GLN A 13 12.46 -4.15 -8.51
N THR A 14 12.62 -5.17 -7.68
CA THR A 14 12.25 -5.10 -6.25
C THR A 14 13.14 -4.10 -5.51
N ILE A 15 14.45 -4.14 -5.73
CA ILE A 15 15.43 -3.18 -5.20
C ILE A 15 15.10 -1.76 -5.65
N GLY A 16 14.74 -1.58 -6.93
CA GLY A 16 14.42 -0.28 -7.51
C GLY A 16 13.23 0.43 -6.86
N ARG A 17 12.33 -0.29 -6.18
CA ARG A 17 11.23 0.33 -5.41
C ARG A 17 11.75 1.17 -4.24
N ALA A 18 12.88 0.77 -3.64
CA ALA A 18 13.48 1.47 -2.51
C ALA A 18 14.19 2.77 -2.95
N ALA A 19 14.63 2.88 -4.21
CA ALA A 19 15.47 3.98 -4.70
C ALA A 19 14.79 5.38 -4.75
N ARG A 20 13.56 5.51 -4.27
CA ARG A 20 12.81 6.79 -4.21
C ARG A 20 13.01 7.56 -2.90
N ASN A 21 13.79 7.02 -1.97
CA ASN A 21 14.09 7.63 -0.68
C ASN A 21 15.62 7.69 -0.47
N SER A 22 16.10 8.79 0.11
CA SER A 22 17.53 9.09 0.28
C SER A 22 18.25 8.11 1.22
N GLU A 23 17.54 7.56 2.22
CA GLU A 23 18.10 6.65 3.22
C GLU A 23 17.71 5.18 2.99
N ALA A 24 17.11 4.89 1.84
CA ALA A 24 16.54 3.58 1.58
C ALA A 24 17.60 2.46 1.62
N ARG A 25 17.21 1.33 2.21
CA ARG A 25 18.01 0.11 2.28
C ARG A 25 17.19 -1.09 1.84
N VAL A 26 17.87 -2.08 1.27
CA VAL A 26 17.27 -3.35 0.89
C VAL A 26 17.99 -4.47 1.61
N VAL A 27 17.23 -5.34 2.27
CA VAL A 27 17.75 -6.52 2.97
C VAL A 27 17.25 -7.75 2.24
N LEU A 28 18.19 -8.59 1.79
CA LEU A 28 17.89 -9.86 1.13
C LEU A 28 18.17 -11.00 2.11
N TYR A 29 17.12 -11.62 2.65
CA TYR A 29 17.25 -12.79 3.51
C TYR A 29 17.46 -14.04 2.66
N ALA A 30 18.63 -14.66 2.79
CA ALA A 30 18.97 -15.92 2.13
C ALA A 30 20.09 -16.63 2.90
N ASP A 31 20.07 -17.96 2.89
CA ASP A 31 21.15 -18.77 3.47
C ASP A 31 22.43 -18.74 2.62
N HIS A 32 22.30 -18.50 1.32
CA HIS A 32 23.41 -18.43 0.38
C HIS A 32 23.14 -17.39 -0.71
N ILE A 33 24.22 -16.82 -1.25
CA ILE A 33 24.16 -15.89 -2.38
C ILE A 33 24.01 -16.71 -3.66
N THR A 34 22.89 -16.52 -4.37
CA THR A 34 22.67 -17.13 -5.69
C THR A 34 23.31 -16.28 -6.80
N GLY A 35 23.50 -16.84 -7.99
CA GLY A 35 24.06 -16.09 -9.12
C GLY A 35 23.16 -14.94 -9.55
N SER A 36 21.84 -15.12 -9.48
CA SER A 36 20.87 -14.04 -9.70
C SER A 36 21.00 -12.90 -8.67
N MET A 37 21.29 -13.20 -7.41
CA MET A 37 21.55 -12.20 -6.38
C MET A 37 22.85 -11.44 -6.64
N GLU A 38 23.92 -12.17 -6.95
CA GLU A 38 25.24 -11.59 -7.22
C GLU A 38 25.17 -10.57 -8.36
N ARG A 39 24.56 -10.93 -9.50
CA ARG A 39 24.40 -10.01 -10.64
C ARG A 39 23.54 -8.80 -10.29
N ALA A 40 22.44 -9.00 -9.56
CA ALA A 40 21.56 -7.91 -9.13
C ALA A 40 22.27 -6.93 -8.17
N MET A 41 23.05 -7.44 -7.22
CA MET A 41 23.84 -6.63 -6.28
C MET A 41 24.95 -5.88 -7.01
N ALA A 42 25.67 -6.54 -7.92
CA ALA A 42 26.73 -5.92 -8.72
C ALA A 42 26.20 -4.77 -9.59
N GLU A 43 25.06 -4.97 -10.27
CA GLU A 43 24.45 -3.92 -11.09
C GLU A 43 23.94 -2.75 -10.22
N THR A 44 23.41 -3.03 -9.03
CA THR A 44 22.99 -2.01 -8.07
C THR A 44 24.18 -1.18 -7.58
N ALA A 45 25.28 -1.83 -7.20
CA ALA A 45 26.51 -1.17 -6.77
C ALA A 45 27.13 -0.32 -7.90
N ARG A 46 27.17 -0.85 -9.13
CA ARG A 46 27.66 -0.13 -10.32
C ARG A 46 26.86 1.14 -10.60
N ARG A 47 25.53 1.10 -10.43
CA ARG A 47 24.67 2.29 -10.60
C ARG A 47 24.90 3.30 -9.50
N ARG A 48 24.95 2.85 -8.25
CA ARG A 48 25.16 3.71 -7.08
C ARG A 48 26.50 4.43 -7.15
N ALA A 49 27.58 3.74 -7.49
CA ALA A 49 28.90 4.34 -7.63
C ALA A 49 28.94 5.47 -8.67
N ARG A 50 28.25 5.30 -9.82
CA ARG A 50 28.13 6.35 -10.83
C ARG A 50 27.30 7.54 -10.35
N GLN A 51 26.23 7.29 -9.61
CA GLN A 51 25.40 8.33 -9.03
C GLN A 51 26.15 9.13 -7.96
N GLU A 52 26.89 8.46 -7.07
CA GLU A 52 27.70 9.09 -6.05
C GLU A 52 28.86 9.91 -6.66
N ALA A 53 29.51 9.39 -7.70
CA ALA A 53 30.55 10.12 -8.43
C ALA A 53 29.99 11.40 -9.07
N HIS A 54 28.85 11.29 -9.75
CA HIS A 54 28.17 12.45 -10.34
C HIS A 54 27.75 13.46 -9.26
N ASN A 55 27.13 13.00 -8.18
CA ASN A 55 26.73 13.88 -7.08
C ASN A 55 27.93 14.60 -6.46
N LYS A 56 29.07 13.92 -6.30
CA LYS A 56 30.30 14.52 -5.78
C LYS A 56 30.92 15.53 -6.74
N GLU A 57 30.90 15.25 -8.04
CA GLU A 57 31.42 16.14 -9.08
C GLU A 57 30.62 17.44 -9.16
N PHE A 58 29.30 17.36 -9.04
CA PHE A 58 28.39 18.51 -9.18
C PHE A 58 27.93 19.11 -7.83
N GLY A 59 28.29 18.52 -6.70
CA GLY A 59 27.91 18.98 -5.37
C GLY A 59 26.43 18.76 -5.03
N PHE A 60 25.78 17.71 -5.57
CA PHE A 60 24.39 17.39 -5.27
C PHE A 60 24.25 16.58 -3.99
N GLU A 61 23.36 17.03 -3.10
CA GLU A 61 22.94 16.26 -1.92
C GLU A 61 21.66 15.43 -2.23
N PRO A 62 21.65 14.12 -1.96
CA PRO A 62 20.47 13.29 -2.19
C PRO A 62 19.31 13.68 -1.25
N ILE A 63 18.22 14.18 -1.83
CA ILE A 63 16.97 14.49 -1.12
C ILE A 63 15.83 13.57 -1.57
N THR A 64 14.93 13.24 -0.64
CA THR A 64 13.73 12.45 -0.97
C THR A 64 12.73 13.32 -1.71
N VAL A 65 12.24 12.84 -2.86
CA VAL A 65 11.23 13.54 -3.65
C VAL A 65 9.86 13.41 -2.97
N ILE A 66 9.26 14.56 -2.61
CA ILE A 66 7.89 14.62 -2.08
C ILE A 66 6.95 14.88 -3.26
N SER A 67 6.32 13.83 -3.78
CA SER A 67 5.26 13.99 -4.77
C SER A 67 3.95 14.34 -4.07
N GLY A 68 3.30 15.42 -4.49
CA GLY A 68 1.92 15.71 -4.08
C GLY A 68 1.00 14.54 -4.44
N VAL A 69 -0.04 14.33 -3.62
CA VAL A 69 -1.11 13.40 -3.96
C VAL A 69 -1.71 13.88 -5.28
N LYS A 70 -1.65 13.04 -6.33
CA LYS A 70 -2.31 13.36 -7.59
C LYS A 70 -3.78 13.55 -7.29
N ASP A 71 -4.30 14.72 -7.63
CA ASP A 71 -5.69 15.05 -7.40
C ASP A 71 -6.55 14.03 -8.16
N VAL A 72 -7.34 13.25 -7.44
CA VAL A 72 -8.17 12.18 -8.02
C VAL A 72 -9.16 12.77 -9.03
N LEU A 73 -9.46 14.07 -8.89
CA LEU A 73 -10.32 14.87 -9.77
C LEU A 73 -9.74 15.11 -11.18
N GLU A 74 -8.41 15.12 -11.38
CA GLU A 74 -7.81 15.34 -12.72
C GLU A 74 -8.17 14.23 -13.72
N GLY A 75 -8.43 13.01 -13.22
CA GLY A 75 -8.90 11.89 -14.04
C GLY A 75 -10.42 11.88 -14.28
N VAL A 76 -11.20 12.64 -13.50
CA VAL A 76 -12.66 12.70 -13.59
C VAL A 76 -13.09 13.74 -14.62
N THR A 77 -12.41 14.89 -14.69
CA THR A 77 -12.74 15.97 -15.63
C THR A 77 -12.52 15.57 -17.10
N SER A 78 -11.46 14.81 -17.38
CA SER A 78 -11.15 14.33 -18.74
C SER A 78 -12.05 13.17 -19.21
N LYS A 79 -12.58 12.34 -18.31
CA LYS A 79 -13.46 11.21 -18.66
C LYS A 79 -14.95 11.53 -18.62
N ALA A 80 -15.38 12.51 -17.80
CA ALA A 80 -16.75 12.98 -17.79
C ALA A 80 -17.13 13.68 -19.11
N ALA A 81 -16.18 14.36 -19.75
CA ALA A 81 -16.38 14.99 -21.06
C ALA A 81 -16.60 13.99 -22.21
N GLN A 82 -16.27 12.70 -22.03
CA GLN A 82 -16.31 11.70 -23.10
C GLN A 82 -17.38 10.60 -22.90
N GLY A 83 -18.33 10.78 -21.97
CA GLY A 83 -19.51 9.91 -21.84
C GLY A 83 -19.25 8.41 -21.64
N LEU A 84 -18.01 8.02 -21.34
CA LEU A 84 -17.51 6.64 -21.34
C LEU A 84 -17.14 6.19 -19.93
N LEU A 85 -18.12 6.07 -19.03
CA LEU A 85 -17.92 5.37 -17.76
C LEU A 85 -18.98 4.27 -17.58
N PRO A 86 -18.59 2.99 -17.59
CA PRO A 86 -19.36 1.95 -16.93
C PRO A 86 -19.28 2.19 -15.42
N LYS A 87 -20.42 2.09 -14.72
CA LYS A 87 -20.50 2.14 -13.25
C LYS A 87 -19.48 1.20 -12.61
N GLY A 88 -18.69 1.74 -11.69
CA GLY A 88 -18.01 1.04 -10.59
C GLY A 88 -17.33 -0.28 -10.95
N ARG A 89 -16.08 -0.21 -11.42
CA ARG A 89 -15.19 -1.39 -11.41
C ARG A 89 -13.98 -1.15 -10.52
N ASP A 90 -14.10 -1.67 -9.31
CA ASP A 90 -13.05 -1.72 -8.29
C ASP A 90 -11.83 -2.51 -8.82
N PRO A 91 -10.63 -1.90 -8.89
CA PRO A 91 -9.41 -2.58 -9.35
C PRO A 91 -9.00 -3.77 -8.45
N ASN A 92 -9.49 -3.83 -7.21
CA ASN A 92 -9.16 -4.87 -6.23
C ASN A 92 -9.98 -6.17 -6.38
N ARG A 93 -10.87 -6.27 -7.39
CA ARG A 93 -11.75 -7.44 -7.56
C ARG A 93 -11.12 -8.65 -8.28
N ARG A 94 -9.79 -8.75 -8.33
CA ARG A 94 -9.09 -9.94 -8.85
C ARG A 94 -8.35 -10.64 -7.72
N GLY A 95 -8.97 -11.66 -7.13
CA GLY A 95 -8.21 -12.61 -6.30
C GLY A 95 -8.86 -13.09 -5.00
N ARG A 96 -10.19 -13.20 -4.89
CA ARG A 96 -10.81 -13.96 -3.80
C ARG A 96 -12.04 -14.74 -4.29
N SER A 97 -11.80 -15.71 -5.16
CA SER A 97 -12.75 -16.81 -5.37
C SER A 97 -12.33 -17.95 -4.45
N SER A 98 -12.97 -18.03 -3.29
CA SER A 98 -12.99 -19.22 -2.46
C SER A 98 -14.37 -19.31 -1.80
N THR A 99 -15.41 -19.37 -2.63
CA THR A 99 -16.73 -19.84 -2.21
C THR A 99 -17.01 -21.10 -3.02
N LEU A 100 -16.73 -22.25 -2.40
CA LEU A 100 -17.36 -23.50 -2.77
C LEU A 100 -18.85 -23.40 -2.38
N PRO A 101 -19.80 -23.75 -3.25
CA PRO A 101 -21.22 -23.73 -2.92
C PRO A 101 -21.63 -25.01 -2.19
N GLY A 102 -22.37 -24.86 -1.09
CA GLY A 102 -23.08 -25.94 -0.42
C GLY A 102 -22.51 -26.30 0.96
N MET A 103 -23.01 -25.64 2.00
CA MET A 103 -23.16 -26.21 3.34
C MET A 103 -24.04 -25.27 4.16
N GLU A 104 -25.33 -25.61 4.20
CA GLU A 104 -26.30 -25.09 5.16
C GLU A 104 -26.00 -25.60 6.57
N GLU A 105 -26.30 -24.73 7.53
CA GLU A 105 -26.74 -25.01 8.90
C GLU A 105 -26.09 -26.17 9.68
N ALA A 106 -25.21 -25.81 10.61
CA ALA A 106 -25.25 -26.29 12.00
C ALA A 106 -24.17 -25.57 12.79
N GLY A 107 -24.48 -25.24 14.04
CA GLY A 107 -23.71 -24.37 14.89
C GLY A 107 -22.23 -24.72 15.04
N ALA A 108 -21.43 -23.66 15.15
CA ALA A 108 -20.18 -23.68 15.88
C ALA A 108 -19.93 -22.26 16.39
N ASP A 109 -20.36 -22.01 17.62
CA ASP A 109 -19.67 -21.06 18.48
C ASP A 109 -18.15 -21.29 18.35
N TYR A 110 -17.39 -20.19 18.26
CA TYR A 110 -15.92 -20.13 18.14
C TYR A 110 -15.28 -20.33 16.76
N ILE A 111 -15.60 -19.44 15.80
CA ILE A 111 -14.66 -19.10 14.71
C ILE A 111 -14.57 -17.56 14.54
N GLY A 112 -13.55 -16.96 15.18
CA GLY A 112 -12.87 -15.73 14.77
C GLY A 112 -13.62 -14.39 14.85
N LYS A 113 -13.55 -13.71 16.01
CA LYS A 113 -13.96 -12.30 16.23
C LYS A 113 -13.35 -11.26 15.24
N GLY A 114 -12.39 -11.63 14.40
CA GLY A 114 -11.75 -10.74 13.42
C GLY A 114 -12.46 -10.64 12.05
N HIS A 115 -13.07 -11.71 11.53
CA HIS A 115 -13.58 -11.72 10.14
C HIS A 115 -14.77 -10.78 9.92
N ASN A 116 -15.58 -10.54 10.94
CA ASN A 116 -16.71 -9.63 10.86
C ASN A 116 -16.26 -8.16 10.89
N LEU A 117 -15.24 -7.84 11.68
CA LEU A 117 -14.75 -6.47 11.83
C LEU A 117 -14.03 -5.98 10.57
N THR A 118 -13.19 -6.82 9.95
CA THR A 118 -12.54 -6.48 8.68
C THR A 118 -13.56 -6.16 7.58
N ARG A 119 -14.67 -6.92 7.51
CA ARG A 119 -15.75 -6.66 6.53
C ARG A 119 -16.48 -5.34 6.78
N VAL A 120 -16.73 -5.01 8.04
CA VAL A 120 -17.36 -3.73 8.42
C VAL A 120 -16.43 -2.55 8.13
N ILE A 121 -15.13 -2.70 8.39
CA ILE A 121 -14.13 -1.69 8.02
C ILE A 121 -14.10 -1.48 6.51
N ASP A 122 -14.09 -2.55 5.72
CA ASP A 122 -14.09 -2.47 4.26
C ASP A 122 -15.35 -1.75 3.72
N SER A 123 -16.53 -2.00 4.30
CA SER A 123 -17.77 -1.30 3.90
C SER A 123 -17.74 0.18 4.27
N LEU A 124 -17.30 0.51 5.49
CA LEU A 124 -17.19 1.90 5.94
C LEU A 124 -16.15 2.69 5.13
N GLU A 125 -15.03 2.06 4.75
CA GLU A 125 -14.06 2.69 3.85
C GLU A 125 -14.64 2.96 2.46
N LYS A 126 -15.51 2.07 1.96
CA LYS A 126 -16.19 2.28 0.68
C LYS A 126 -17.14 3.48 0.77
N GLU A 127 -17.95 3.56 1.82
CA GLU A 127 -18.85 4.68 2.08
C GLU A 127 -18.08 6.00 2.27
N MET A 128 -16.94 5.96 2.98
CA MET A 128 -16.06 7.12 3.15
C MET A 128 -15.52 7.64 1.81
N ARG A 129 -15.10 6.73 0.90
CA ARG A 129 -14.63 7.11 -0.43
C ARG A 129 -15.77 7.66 -1.30
N GLU A 130 -16.97 7.11 -1.19
CA GLU A 130 -18.16 7.60 -1.90
C GLU A 130 -18.55 9.01 -1.42
N ALA A 131 -18.56 9.24 -0.11
CA ALA A 131 -18.80 10.56 0.48
C ALA A 131 -17.75 11.59 0.05
N ALA A 132 -16.47 11.21 0.03
CA ALA A 132 -15.39 12.07 -0.45
C ALA A 132 -15.55 12.40 -1.95
N ALA A 133 -15.99 11.45 -2.77
CA ALA A 133 -16.27 11.68 -4.18
C ALA A 133 -17.47 12.61 -4.39
N ASN A 134 -18.45 12.58 -3.48
CA ASN A 134 -19.62 13.47 -3.48
C ASN A 134 -19.35 14.83 -2.81
N LEU A 135 -18.10 15.12 -2.41
CA LEU A 135 -17.69 16.36 -1.71
C LEU A 135 -18.33 16.53 -0.32
N GLU A 136 -18.84 15.45 0.28
CA GLU A 136 -19.41 15.43 1.62
C GLU A 136 -18.31 15.22 2.67
N PHE A 137 -17.41 16.21 2.80
CA PHE A 137 -16.20 16.07 3.62
C PHE A 137 -16.47 15.86 5.12
N GLU A 138 -17.57 16.39 5.65
CA GLU A 138 -17.97 16.18 7.04
C GLU A 138 -18.35 14.72 7.33
N LEU A 139 -19.06 14.10 6.38
CA LEU A 139 -19.48 12.70 6.49
C LEU A 139 -18.28 11.78 6.27
N ALA A 140 -17.43 12.09 5.28
CA ALA A 140 -16.17 11.38 5.07
C ALA A 140 -15.23 11.46 6.29
N ALA A 141 -15.14 12.61 6.95
CA ALA A 141 -14.34 12.78 8.16
C ALA A 141 -14.87 11.93 9.33
N ARG A 142 -16.19 11.90 9.53
CA ARG A 142 -16.83 11.04 10.55
C ARG A 142 -16.55 9.56 10.31
N LEU A 143 -16.75 9.09 9.07
CA LEU A 143 -16.49 7.69 8.70
C LEU A 143 -15.00 7.32 8.84
N ARG A 144 -14.08 8.24 8.52
CA ARG A 144 -12.64 8.04 8.74
C ARG A 144 -12.32 7.80 10.21
N ASP A 145 -12.88 8.61 11.10
CA ASP A 145 -12.62 8.52 12.53
C ASP A 145 -13.24 7.24 13.14
N GLU A 146 -14.37 6.78 12.62
CA GLU A 146 -14.99 5.49 12.97
C GLU A 146 -14.14 4.30 12.48
N VAL A 147 -13.69 4.31 11.23
CA VAL A 147 -12.77 3.29 10.69
C VAL A 147 -11.49 3.22 11.52
N LYS A 148 -10.94 4.37 11.95
CA LYS A 148 -9.75 4.42 12.79
C LYS A 148 -9.99 3.73 14.13
N LYS A 149 -11.09 4.04 14.83
CA LYS A 149 -11.46 3.40 16.10
C LYS A 149 -11.61 1.87 15.98
N LEU A 150 -12.25 1.40 14.91
CA LEU A 150 -12.46 -0.02 14.68
C LEU A 150 -11.14 -0.74 14.39
N ARG A 151 -10.23 -0.13 13.62
CA ARG A 151 -8.89 -0.65 13.37
C ARG A 151 -8.02 -0.72 14.62
N ASP A 152 -8.05 0.32 15.46
CA ASP A 152 -7.31 0.33 16.72
C ASP A 152 -7.79 -0.81 17.64
N THR A 153 -9.09 -1.08 17.63
CA THR A 153 -9.71 -2.20 18.36
C THR A 153 -9.34 -3.58 17.77
N GLU A 154 -9.25 -3.71 16.44
CA GLU A 154 -8.85 -4.94 15.74
C GLU A 154 -7.41 -5.33 16.06
N ILE A 155 -6.50 -4.34 16.14
CA ILE A 155 -5.08 -4.53 16.42
C ILE A 155 -4.81 -4.71 17.93
N GLY A 156 -5.79 -4.43 18.79
CA GLY A 156 -5.66 -4.55 20.24
C GLY A 156 -4.84 -3.43 20.88
N LEU A 157 -4.67 -2.30 20.19
CA LEU A 157 -4.06 -1.09 20.74
C LEU A 157 -5.15 -0.35 21.53
N GLY A 158 -5.28 -0.71 22.81
CA GLY A 158 -6.07 0.05 23.77
C GLY A 158 -5.64 1.52 23.80
N ILE A 159 -6.63 2.41 23.81
CA ILE A 159 -6.47 3.86 23.83
C ILE A 159 -5.53 4.28 24.97
N GLU A 160 -4.34 4.76 24.64
CA GLU A 160 -3.53 5.58 25.55
C GLU A 160 -2.88 6.71 24.75
N ALA A 161 -3.69 7.73 24.43
CA ALA A 161 -3.20 9.03 23.98
C ALA A 161 -4.25 10.11 24.27
N VAL A 162 -4.58 10.29 25.54
CA VAL A 162 -5.02 11.61 26.02
C VAL A 162 -3.74 12.38 26.27
N LEU A 163 -3.34 13.22 25.31
CA LEU A 163 -2.31 14.25 25.57
C LEU A 163 -2.91 15.23 26.60
N PRO A 164 -2.29 15.45 27.77
CA PRO A 164 -2.74 16.48 28.69
C PRO A 164 -2.56 17.88 28.05
N PRO A 165 -3.38 18.87 28.43
CA PRO A 165 -3.24 20.23 27.92
C PRO A 165 -1.87 20.78 28.30
N ALA A 166 -1.20 21.41 27.33
CA ALA A 166 0.02 22.15 27.58
C ALA A 166 -0.32 23.39 28.43
N ASP A 167 0.39 23.53 29.55
CA ASP A 167 0.43 24.77 30.35
C ASP A 167 0.98 25.95 29.53
#